data_AF-A0A957A638-F1
#
_entry.id   AF-A0A957A638-F1
#
_cell.length_a   1.000
_cell.length_b   1.000
_cell.length_c   1.000
_cell.angle_alpha   90.00
_cell.angle_beta   90.00
_cell.angle_gamma   90.00
#
_symmetry.space_group_name_H-M   'P 1'
#
loop_
_entity.id
_entity.type
_entity.pdbx_description
1 polymer ?
#
loop_
_entity_poly.entity_id
_entity_poly.type
_entity_poly.pdbx_seq_one_letter_code
_entity_poly.pdbx_strand_id
1 'polypeptide(L)'
;MNLRWTLHDSFIMTRRNMLRYIRLPENLVSITVQPIMFLLLFTYVLGGAIRVTTPDYITYLLPGILVQTVVFGAFATALGLAQDAQTGLFERFR
;
A
#
# COMPACT_ATOMS: atom_id res chain seq x y z
N MET A 1 9.48 12.77 30.66
CA MET A 1 8.62 13.03 29.48
C MET A 1 7.23 12.52 29.80
N ASN A 2 6.24 13.40 29.94
CA ASN A 2 4.90 13.01 30.42
C ASN A 2 4.10 12.31 29.30
N LEU A 3 3.64 11.08 29.56
CA LEU A 3 2.96 10.19 28.60
C LEU A 3 1.79 10.86 27.84
N ARG A 4 1.10 11.81 28.49
CA ARG A 4 -0.03 12.55 27.92
C ARG A 4 0.37 13.44 26.74
N TRP A 5 1.58 14.00 26.75
CA TRP A 5 2.10 14.85 25.67
C TRP A 5 2.51 14.03 24.45
N THR A 6 3.18 12.90 24.68
CA THR A 6 3.60 11.99 23.59
C THR A 6 2.40 11.45 22.80
N LEU A 7 1.29 11.14 23.48
CA LEU A 7 0.06 10.70 22.85
C LEU A 7 -0.62 11.83 22.06
N HIS A 8 -0.65 13.04 22.62
CA HIS A 8 -1.21 14.22 21.94
C HIS A 8 -0.43 14.55 20.66
N ASP A 9 0.91 14.57 20.73
CA ASP A 9 1.76 14.90 19.57
C ASP A 9 1.68 13.81 18.50
N SER A 10 1.66 12.53 18.90
CA SER A 10 1.44 11.41 17.96
C SER A 10 0.09 11.51 17.25
N PHE A 11 -0.95 11.96 17.95
CA PHE A 11 -2.27 12.16 17.37
C PHE A 11 -2.30 13.30 16.35
N ILE A 12 -1.67 14.44 16.67
CA ILE A 12 -1.55 15.59 15.75
C ILE A 12 -0.76 15.20 14.49
N MET A 13 0.35 14.47 14.64
CA MET A 13 1.16 13.99 13.51
C MET A 13 0.39 13.02 12.62
N THR A 14 -0.32 12.07 13.23
CA THR A 14 -1.19 11.11 12.51
C THR A 14 -2.25 11.85 11.72
N ARG A 15 -2.95 12.80 12.34
CA ARG A 15 -4.00 13.60 11.69
C ARG A 15 -3.45 14.38 10.49
N ARG A 16 -2.26 14.97 10.62
CA ARG A 16 -1.60 15.70 9.52
C ARG A 16 -1.21 14.78 8.38
N ASN A 17 -0.65 13.60 8.68
CA ASN A 17 -0.27 12.61 7.66
C ASN A 17 -1.49 12.07 6.91
N MET A 18 -2.58 11.78 7.62
CA MET A 18 -3.82 11.30 7.03
C MET A 18 -4.45 12.33 6.09
N LEU A 19 -4.40 13.62 6.43
CA LEU A 19 -4.83 14.70 5.54
C LEU A 19 -3.94 14.88 4.30
N ARG A 20 -2.65 14.55 4.39
CA ARG A 20 -1.72 14.58 3.25
C ARG A 20 -2.04 13.48 2.24
N TYR A 21 -2.39 12.28 2.70
CA TYR A 21 -2.88 11.19 1.84
C TYR A 21 -4.16 11.56 1.07
N ILE A 22 -5.09 12.27 1.72
CA ILE A 22 -6.34 12.71 1.07
C ILE A 22 -6.09 13.78 -0.01
N ARG A 23 -5.04 14.60 0.14
CA ARG A 23 -4.70 15.68 -0.82
C ARG A 23 -3.86 15.23 -2.00
N LEU A 24 -3.33 14.01 -1.98
CA LEU A 24 -2.56 13.40 -3.08
C LEU A 24 -3.37 12.25 -3.69
N PRO A 25 -4.47 12.54 -4.40
CA PRO A 25 -5.35 11.51 -4.96
C PRO A 25 -4.62 10.58 -5.93
N GLU A 26 -3.55 11.05 -6.58
CA GLU A 26 -2.71 10.24 -7.47
C GLU A 26 -2.13 8.99 -6.78
N ASN A 27 -1.69 9.10 -5.52
CA ASN A 27 -1.16 7.96 -4.78
C ASN A 27 -2.24 6.92 -4.49
N LEU A 28 -3.45 7.37 -4.13
CA LEU A 28 -4.59 6.49 -3.89
C LEU A 28 -5.01 5.78 -5.18
N VAL A 29 -4.98 6.49 -6.31
CA VAL A 29 -5.29 5.92 -7.62
C VAL A 29 -4.27 4.86 -8.00
N SER A 30 -2.96 5.13 -7.92
CA SER A 30 -1.93 4.15 -8.31
C SER A 30 -1.93 2.90 -7.44
N ILE A 31 -2.13 3.02 -6.12
CA ILE A 31 -2.20 1.88 -5.19
C ILE A 31 -3.43 1.00 -5.45
N THR A 32 -4.51 1.57 -5.99
CA THR A 32 -5.76 0.83 -6.27
C THR A 32 -5.82 0.29 -7.70
N VAL A 33 -5.40 1.09 -8.69
CA VAL A 33 -5.44 0.73 -10.11
C VAL A 33 -4.47 -0.40 -10.43
N GLN A 34 -3.26 -0.38 -9.85
CA GLN A 34 -2.25 -1.40 -10.12
C GLN A 34 -2.72 -2.83 -9.77
N PRO A 35 -3.24 -3.14 -8.57
CA PRO A 35 -3.76 -4.47 -8.27
C PRO A 35 -4.99 -4.85 -9.10
N ILE A 36 -5.87 -3.91 -9.44
CA ILE A 36 -7.01 -4.18 -10.34
C ILE A 36 -6.52 -4.60 -11.73
N MET A 37 -5.53 -3.89 -12.29
CA MET A 37 -4.95 -4.22 -13.59
C MET A 37 -4.32 -5.60 -13.59
N PHE A 38 -3.60 -5.98 -12.53
CA PHE A 38 -3.07 -7.33 -12.39
C PHE A 38 -4.17 -8.38 -12.28
N LEU A 39 -5.22 -8.13 -11.50
CA LEU A 39 -6.35 -9.05 -11.39
C LEU A 39 -7.01 -9.27 -12.75
N LEU A 40 -7.27 -8.20 -13.52
CA LEU A 40 -7.83 -8.30 -14.87
C LEU A 40 -6.90 -9.05 -15.84
N LEU A 41 -5.59 -8.79 -15.78
CA LEU A 41 -4.62 -9.50 -16.62
C LEU A 41 -4.60 -11.00 -16.30
N PHE A 42 -4.60 -11.37 -15.03
CA PHE A 42 -4.59 -12.77 -14.63
C PHE A 42 -5.91 -13.47 -14.95
N THR A 43 -7.06 -12.84 -14.73
CA THR A 43 -8.36 -13.48 -14.99
C THR A 43 -8.74 -13.52 -16.47
N TYR A 44 -8.54 -12.43 -17.22
CA TYR A 44 -9.01 -12.33 -18.61
C TYR A 44 -7.94 -12.62 -19.66
N VAL A 45 -6.69 -12.20 -19.42
CA VAL A 45 -5.62 -12.40 -20.41
C VAL A 45 -4.96 -13.76 -20.23
N LEU A 46 -4.62 -14.13 -19.00
CA LEU A 46 -3.93 -15.38 -18.69
C LEU A 46 -4.88 -16.54 -18.38
N GLY A 47 -6.09 -16.28 -17.88
CA GLY A 47 -7.07 -17.32 -17.51
C GLY A 47 -7.60 -18.15 -18.69
N GLY A 48 -7.59 -17.61 -19.90
CA GLY A 48 -7.89 -18.38 -21.11
C GLY A 48 -6.69 -19.15 -21.69
N ALA A 49 -5.46 -18.76 -21.32
CA ALA A 49 -4.22 -19.29 -21.88
C ALA A 49 -3.56 -20.36 -20.98
N ILE A 50 -3.75 -20.28 -19.67
CA ILE A 50 -3.10 -21.17 -18.70
C ILE A 50 -4.03 -22.34 -18.36
N ARG A 51 -3.64 -23.54 -18.80
CA ARG A 51 -4.26 -24.79 -18.33
C ARG A 51 -3.59 -25.21 -17.04
N VAL A 52 -4.34 -25.20 -15.94
CA VAL A 52 -3.90 -25.69 -14.63
C VAL A 52 -4.40 -27.12 -14.41
N THR A 53 -3.60 -27.91 -13.70
CA THR A 53 -3.95 -29.29 -13.32
C THR A 53 -5.07 -29.34 -12.28
N THR A 54 -5.26 -28.26 -11.52
CA THR A 54 -6.37 -28.12 -10.56
C THR A 54 -7.67 -27.71 -11.24
N PRO A 55 -8.83 -28.17 -10.74
CA PRO A 55 -10.14 -27.90 -11.35
C PRO A 55 -10.54 -26.42 -11.33
N ASP A 56 -9.88 -25.58 -10.52
CA ASP A 56 -10.14 -24.16 -10.46
C ASP A 56 -8.85 -23.32 -10.53
N TYR A 57 -8.75 -22.51 -11.57
CA TYR A 57 -7.66 -21.56 -11.80
C TYR A 57 -7.66 -20.39 -10.83
N ILE A 58 -8.84 -19.98 -10.36
CA ILE A 58 -8.97 -18.88 -9.40
C ILE A 58 -8.36 -19.29 -8.07
N THR A 59 -8.68 -20.49 -7.58
CA THR A 59 -8.11 -21.04 -6.34
C THR A 59 -6.58 -21.17 -6.40
N TYR A 60 -6.00 -21.45 -7.58
CA TYR A 60 -4.55 -21.47 -7.77
C TYR A 60 -3.90 -20.08 -7.71
N LEU A 61 -4.54 -19.07 -8.32
CA LEU A 61 -3.99 -17.70 -8.40
C LEU A 61 -4.19 -16.86 -7.14
N LEU A 62 -5.30 -17.07 -6.44
CA LEU A 62 -5.73 -16.24 -5.31
C LEU A 62 -4.62 -15.99 -4.26
N PRO A 63 -3.86 -16.99 -3.77
CA PRO A 63 -2.80 -16.74 -2.78
C PRO A 63 -1.68 -15.84 -3.31
N GLY A 64 -1.32 -15.95 -4.60
CA GLY A 64 -0.30 -15.10 -5.21
C GLY A 64 -0.72 -13.63 -5.27
N ILE A 65 -1.98 -13.39 -5.66
CA ILE A 65 -2.55 -12.03 -5.69
C ILE A 65 -2.61 -11.42 -4.28
N LEU A 66 -2.97 -12.21 -3.27
CA LEU A 66 -2.99 -11.75 -1.87
C LEU A 66 -1.59 -11.34 -1.39
N VAL A 67 -0.57 -12.17 -1.62
CA VAL A 67 0.82 -11.84 -1.27
C VAL A 67 1.29 -10.58 -1.99
N GLN A 68 1.06 -10.50 -3.30
CA GLN A 68 1.43 -9.34 -4.11
C GLN A 68 0.77 -8.05 -3.58
N THR A 69 -0.50 -8.11 -3.19
CA THR A 69 -1.24 -6.96 -2.64
C THR A 69 -0.60 -6.46 -1.34
N VAL A 70 -0.23 -7.37 -0.43
CA VAL A 70 0.44 -7.02 0.84
C VAL A 70 1.81 -6.39 0.57
N VAL A 71 2.59 -6.97 -0.35
CA VAL A 71 3.92 -6.46 -0.71
C VAL A 71 3.83 -5.05 -1.29
N PHE A 72 2.89 -4.78 -2.19
CA PHE A 72 2.70 -3.44 -2.74
C PHE A 72 2.25 -2.42 -1.68
N GLY A 73 1.36 -2.81 -0.76
CA GLY A 73 0.98 -1.96 0.37
C GLY A 73 2.17 -1.61 1.28
N ALA A 74 3.02 -2.60 1.58
CA ALA A 74 4.25 -2.38 2.34
C ALA A 74 5.23 -1.47 1.60
N PHE A 75 5.38 -1.65 0.28
CA PHE A 75 6.27 -0.84 -0.55
C PHE A 75 5.84 0.64 -0.60
N ALA A 76 4.54 0.91 -0.73
CA ALA A 76 4.00 2.28 -0.69
C ALA A 76 4.33 2.97 0.65
N THR A 77 4.20 2.24 1.76
CA THR A 77 4.55 2.74 3.10
C THR A 77 6.06 2.99 3.22
N ALA A 78 6.89 2.07 2.73
CA ALA A 78 8.35 2.21 2.73
C ALA A 78 8.82 3.43 1.95
N LEU A 79 8.21 3.69 0.77
CA LEU A 79 8.50 4.91 0.00
C LEU A 79 8.09 6.18 0.76
N GLY A 80 6.92 6.19 1.40
CA GLY A 80 6.50 7.32 2.23
C GLY A 80 7.48 7.61 3.38
N LEU A 81 7.93 6.56 4.06
CA LEU A 81 8.95 6.66 5.11
C LEU A 81 10.30 7.17 4.57
N ALA A 82 10.73 6.67 3.40
CA ALA A 82 11.96 7.11 2.77
C ALA A 82 11.90 8.60 2.38
N GLN A 83 10.76 9.08 1.87
CA GLN A 83 10.53 10.49 1.58
C GLN A 83 10.54 11.35 2.85
N ASP A 84 9.89 10.89 3.92
CA ASP A 84 9.88 11.59 5.21
C ASP A 84 11.28 11.63 5.84
N ALA A 85 12.11 10.60 5.64
CA ALA A 85 13.52 10.60 6.03
C ALA A 85 14.35 11.60 5.20
N GLN A 86 14.16 11.65 3.88
CA GLN A 86 14.86 12.60 3.00
C GLN A 86 14.50 14.06 3.26
N THR A 87 13.26 14.34 3.67
CA THR A 87 12.79 15.70 3.97
C THR A 87 13.27 16.23 5.32
N GLY A 88 14.05 15.47 6.09
CA GLY A 88 14.60 15.89 7.38
C GLY A 88 13.52 16.07 8.46
N LEU A 89 12.35 15.45 8.27
CA LEU A 89 11.21 15.60 9.18
C LEU A 89 11.59 15.17 10.62
N PHE A 90 12.40 14.12 10.73
CA PHE A 90 12.89 13.60 12.01
C PHE A 90 13.87 14.56 12.72
N GLU A 91 14.63 15.38 11.99
CA GLU A 91 15.54 16.37 12.58
C GLU A 91 14.79 17.60 13.11
N ARG A 92 13.59 17.90 12.60
CA ARG A 92 12.73 19.00 13.07
C ARG A 92 12.02 18.73 14.39
N PHE A 93 12.00 17.49 14.86
CA PHE A 93 11.32 17.07 16.10
C PHE A 93 12.27 16.79 17.27
N ARG A 94 13.57 17.06 17.11
CA ARG A 94 14.56 16.99 18.18
C ARG A 94 14.78 18.36 18.83
#